data_AF-A0A170YP18-F1
#
_entry.id   AF-A0A170YP18-F1
#
_cell.length_a   1.000
_cell.length_b   1.000
_cell.length_c   1.000
_cell.angle_alpha   90.00
_cell.angle_beta   90.00
_cell.angle_gamma   90.00
#
_symmetry.space_group_name_H-M   'P 1'
#
loop_
_entity.id
_entity.type
_entity.pdbx_description
1 polymer ?
#
loop_
_entity_poly.entity_id
_entity_poly.type
_entity_poly.pdbx_seq_one_letter_code
_entity_poly.pdbx_strand_id
1 'polypeptide(L)'
;MHVATYKSTEEAPPEFLRGPNGEVPTEWGVATFPMDVEFDSDDMITTKVKKGGGDWNYGTVADGVYKGCYSNYIHPTKKHSASVAIANATDKDIRNANIWAKAYARAGGAHTCNAYWSTY
;
A
#
# COMPACT_ATOMS: atom_id res chain seq x y z
N MET A 1 -7.31 5.27 -10.90
CA MET A 1 -6.44 5.27 -9.72
C MET A 1 -6.43 6.65 -9.07
N HIS A 2 -6.57 6.73 -7.75
CA HIS A 2 -6.39 7.96 -6.97
C HIS A 2 -5.22 7.78 -5.99
N VAL A 3 -4.36 8.79 -5.83
CA VAL A 3 -3.16 8.70 -4.98
C VAL A 3 -3.08 9.93 -4.09
N ALA A 4 -2.91 9.71 -2.79
CA ALA A 4 -2.82 10.77 -1.79
C ALA A 4 -1.68 10.53 -0.79
N THR A 5 -1.29 11.61 -0.10
CA THR A 5 -0.22 11.61 0.92
C THR A 5 -0.63 12.57 2.02
N TYR A 6 -0.40 12.17 3.26
CA TYR A 6 -0.86 12.86 4.45
C TYR A 6 0.22 12.86 5.53
N LYS A 7 0.27 13.94 6.30
CA LYS A 7 0.88 13.93 7.62
C LYS A 7 -0.13 13.43 8.64
N SER A 8 0.29 12.64 9.61
CA SER A 8 -0.63 12.09 10.62
C SER A 8 -1.18 13.13 11.60
N THR A 9 -0.60 14.33 11.63
CA THR A 9 -1.16 15.50 12.33
C THR A 9 -2.31 16.16 11.58
N GLU A 10 -2.44 15.91 10.27
CA GLU A 10 -3.46 16.49 9.39
C GLU A 10 -4.59 15.51 9.11
N GLU A 11 -4.26 14.23 8.88
CA GLU A 11 -5.22 13.14 8.69
C GLU A 11 -4.74 11.90 9.45
N ALA A 12 -5.60 11.39 10.34
CA ALA A 12 -5.29 10.20 11.12
C ALA A 12 -5.12 8.97 10.22
N PRO A 13 -4.03 8.20 10.35
CA PRO A 13 -3.86 6.99 9.55
C PRO A 13 -4.87 5.91 9.98
N PRO A 14 -5.33 5.07 9.04
CA PRO A 14 -6.10 3.88 9.37
C PRO A 14 -5.43 3.04 10.47
N GLU A 15 -6.21 2.48 11.39
CA GLU A 15 -5.66 1.79 12.57
C GLU A 15 -4.73 0.64 12.22
N PHE A 16 -5.02 -0.10 11.14
CA PHE A 16 -4.19 -1.21 10.70
C PHE A 16 -2.79 -0.78 10.22
N LEU A 17 -2.55 0.52 9.97
CA LEU A 17 -1.22 1.07 9.65
C LEU A 17 -0.37 1.32 10.90
N ARG A 18 -0.91 1.21 12.12
CA ARG A 18 -0.12 1.37 13.34
C ARG A 18 0.96 0.29 13.47
N GLY A 19 2.10 0.64 14.06
CA GLY A 19 3.19 -0.29 14.33
C GLY A 19 2.81 -1.34 15.38
N PRO A 20 3.62 -2.41 15.54
CA PRO A 20 3.35 -3.52 16.46
C PRO A 20 3.28 -3.08 17.93
N ASN A 21 3.87 -1.95 18.30
CA ASN A 21 3.85 -1.40 19.66
C ASN A 21 2.90 -0.20 19.77
N GLY A 22 1.98 -0.03 18.81
CA GLY A 22 1.05 1.09 18.77
C GLY A 22 1.62 2.37 18.17
N GLU A 23 2.81 2.32 17.55
CA GLU A 23 3.41 3.50 16.91
C GLU A 23 2.49 4.03 15.80
N VAL A 24 2.22 5.33 15.80
CA VAL A 24 1.47 5.97 14.73
C VAL A 24 2.47 6.41 13.66
N PRO A 25 2.21 6.13 12.36
CA PRO A 25 2.96 6.77 11.29
C PRO A 25 3.05 8.28 11.50
N THR A 26 4.15 8.89 11.06
CA THR A 26 4.30 10.35 11.01
C THR A 26 3.80 10.89 9.66
N GLU A 27 4.04 10.14 8.60
CA GLU A 27 3.54 10.38 7.25
C GLU A 27 3.10 9.06 6.64
N TRP A 28 2.06 9.13 5.82
CA TRP A 28 1.51 7.98 5.13
C TRP A 28 0.88 8.39 3.80
N GLY A 29 0.72 7.43 2.91
CA GLY A 29 0.00 7.65 1.67
C GLY A 29 -0.75 6.40 1.24
N VAL A 30 -1.70 6.61 0.34
CA VAL A 30 -2.56 5.57 -0.20
C VAL A 30 -2.71 5.76 -1.70
N ALA A 31 -2.74 4.63 -2.41
CA ALA A 31 -3.19 4.54 -3.79
C ALA A 31 -4.41 3.62 -3.82
N THR A 32 -5.52 4.17 -4.29
CA THR A 32 -6.79 3.48 -4.39
C THR A 32 -7.05 3.10 -5.84
N PHE A 33 -7.21 1.81 -6.05
CA PHE A 33 -7.63 1.17 -7.29
C PHE A 33 -9.07 0.74 -7.08
N PRO A 34 -10.05 1.49 -7.64
CA PRO A 34 -11.46 1.15 -7.49
C PRO A 34 -11.77 -0.22 -8.10
N MET A 35 -13.00 -0.69 -7.86
CA MET A 35 -13.50 -1.89 -8.51
C MET A 35 -13.42 -1.71 -10.03
N ASP A 36 -12.79 -2.67 -10.71
CA ASP A 36 -12.92 -2.78 -12.16
C ASP A 36 -14.06 -3.77 -12.37
N VAL A 37 -15.12 -3.32 -13.05
CA VAL A 37 -16.30 -4.14 -13.33
C VAL A 37 -15.99 -5.29 -14.28
N GLU A 38 -14.85 -5.23 -14.98
CA GLU A 38 -14.27 -6.31 -15.76
C GLU A 38 -12.87 -6.59 -15.24
N PHE A 39 -12.64 -7.83 -14.80
CA PHE A 39 -11.31 -8.29 -14.42
C PHE A 39 -10.56 -8.64 -15.71
N ASP A 40 -10.14 -7.61 -16.44
CA ASP A 40 -9.22 -7.77 -17.57
C ASP A 40 -7.78 -7.70 -17.06
N SER A 41 -6.96 -8.69 -17.45
CA SER A 41 -5.53 -8.69 -17.12
C SER A 41 -4.77 -7.53 -17.76
N ASP A 42 -5.31 -6.95 -18.84
CA ASP A 42 -4.70 -5.79 -19.52
C ASP A 42 -4.83 -4.48 -18.71
N ASP A 43 -5.74 -4.42 -17.73
CA ASP A 43 -5.96 -3.25 -16.87
C ASP A 43 -5.12 -3.27 -15.57
N MET A 44 -4.16 -4.19 -15.44
CA MET A 44 -3.29 -4.26 -14.27
C MET A 44 -2.31 -3.08 -14.22
N ILE A 45 -2.43 -2.26 -13.18
CA ILE A 45 -1.63 -1.03 -13.05
C ILE A 45 -0.45 -1.29 -12.12
N THR A 46 0.76 -1.10 -12.62
CA THR A 46 1.98 -1.08 -11.82
C THR A 46 2.60 0.32 -11.86
N THR A 47 2.91 0.91 -10.70
CA THR A 47 3.38 2.29 -10.60
C THR A 47 4.62 2.39 -9.72
N LYS A 48 5.66 3.09 -10.21
CA LYS A 48 6.89 3.40 -9.47
C LYS A 48 7.05 4.92 -9.32
N VAL A 49 7.14 5.40 -8.09
CA VAL A 49 7.24 6.85 -7.79
C VAL A 49 8.04 7.10 -6.52
N LYS A 50 8.50 8.34 -6.32
CA LYS A 50 9.04 8.82 -5.05
C LYS A 50 7.93 9.43 -4.20
N LYS A 51 7.77 8.97 -2.96
CA LYS A 51 6.78 9.46 -1.98
C LYS A 51 7.36 9.38 -0.58
N GLY A 52 7.02 10.34 0.28
CA GLY A 52 7.44 10.33 1.69
C GLY A 52 8.95 10.27 1.94
N GLY A 53 9.77 10.67 0.97
CA GLY A 53 11.24 10.53 1.01
C GLY A 53 11.78 9.15 0.61
N GLY A 54 10.92 8.18 0.29
CA GLY A 54 11.28 6.84 -0.17
C GLY A 54 10.89 6.55 -1.62
N ASP A 55 11.27 5.36 -2.08
CA ASP A 55 10.81 4.78 -3.34
C ASP A 55 9.64 3.84 -3.09
N TRP A 56 8.53 4.07 -3.80
CA TRP A 56 7.30 3.32 -3.66
C TRP A 56 6.89 2.69 -5.00
N ASN A 57 6.66 1.38 -4.96
CA ASN A 57 6.25 0.59 -6.09
C ASN A 57 4.99 -0.20 -5.73
N TYR A 58 3.86 0.13 -6.33
CA TYR A 58 2.53 -0.34 -5.92
C TYR A 58 1.62 -0.56 -7.12
N GLY A 59 0.54 -1.29 -6.92
CA GLY A 59 -0.36 -1.60 -8.00
C GLY A 59 -1.30 -2.77 -7.78
N THR A 60 -1.95 -3.12 -8.87
CA THR A 60 -2.73 -4.34 -9.02
C THR A 60 -2.07 -5.27 -10.03
N VAL A 61 -2.21 -6.58 -9.83
CA VAL A 61 -1.73 -7.62 -10.75
C VAL A 61 -2.76 -8.74 -10.86
N ALA A 62 -2.74 -9.49 -11.95
CA ALA A 62 -3.55 -10.68 -12.08
C ALA A 62 -2.92 -11.82 -11.25
N ASP A 63 -3.74 -12.49 -10.44
CA ASP A 63 -3.35 -13.64 -9.61
C ASP A 63 -4.35 -14.77 -9.81
N GLY A 64 -4.20 -15.47 -10.94
CA GLY A 64 -5.19 -16.43 -11.42
C GLY A 64 -6.52 -15.74 -11.68
N VAL A 65 -7.57 -16.16 -10.98
CA VAL A 65 -8.92 -15.57 -11.05
C VAL A 65 -9.11 -14.38 -10.09
N TYR A 66 -8.07 -14.00 -9.36
CA TYR A 66 -8.12 -12.95 -8.34
C TYR A 66 -7.33 -11.72 -8.75
N LYS A 67 -7.75 -10.56 -8.24
CA LYS A 67 -6.98 -9.32 -8.26
C LYS A 67 -5.99 -9.33 -7.10
N GLY A 68 -4.70 -9.33 -7.44
CA GLY A 68 -3.60 -9.10 -6.51
C GLY A 68 -3.41 -7.60 -6.27
N CYS A 69 -3.25 -7.22 -5.00
CA CYS A 69 -3.01 -5.86 -4.53
C CYS A 69 -1.64 -5.85 -3.86
N TYR A 70 -0.72 -5.00 -4.32
CA TYR A 70 0.65 -4.98 -3.79
C TYR A 70 1.13 -3.58 -3.45
N SER A 71 2.00 -3.53 -2.45
CA SER A 71 2.75 -2.34 -2.06
C SER A 71 4.17 -2.75 -1.69
N ASN A 72 5.16 -2.13 -2.30
CA ASN A 72 6.57 -2.28 -1.96
C ASN A 72 7.15 -0.89 -1.70
N TYR A 73 7.73 -0.68 -0.52
CA TYR A 73 8.25 0.63 -0.13
C TYR A 73 9.64 0.50 0.50
N ILE A 74 10.54 1.42 0.16
CA ILE A 74 11.84 1.55 0.82
C ILE A 74 12.09 3.02 1.17
N HIS A 75 12.49 3.27 2.41
CA HIS A 75 12.94 4.59 2.85
C HIS A 75 14.42 4.54 3.27
N PRO A 76 15.30 5.47 2.82
CA PRO A 76 16.75 5.38 3.05
C PRO A 76 17.15 5.56 4.52
N THR A 77 16.40 6.34 5.31
CA THR A 77 16.82 6.75 6.67
C THR A 77 15.79 6.51 7.79
N LYS A 78 14.57 6.10 7.48
CA LYS A 78 13.46 6.00 8.46
C LYS A 78 12.94 4.57 8.53
N LYS A 79 12.42 4.21 9.72
CA LYS A 79 11.53 3.05 9.86
C LYS A 79 10.29 3.32 9.02
N HIS A 80 9.83 2.32 8.29
CA HIS A 80 8.76 2.47 7.32
C HIS A 80 7.98 1.18 7.14
N SER A 81 6.86 1.25 6.44
CA SER A 81 6.07 0.09 6.09
C SER A 81 5.52 0.16 4.68
N ALA A 82 5.22 -1.02 4.15
CA ALA A 82 4.31 -1.21 3.05
C ALA A 82 3.09 -1.96 3.59
N SER A 83 1.89 -1.56 3.17
CA SER A 83 0.66 -2.24 3.56
C SER A 83 -0.32 -2.30 2.40
N VAL A 84 -1.24 -3.25 2.42
CA VAL A 84 -2.33 -3.37 1.45
C VAL A 84 -3.62 -3.78 2.13
N ALA A 85 -4.74 -3.38 1.55
CA ALA A 85 -6.08 -3.82 1.93
C ALA A 85 -6.94 -4.04 0.68
N ILE A 86 -7.52 -5.23 0.54
CA ILE A 86 -8.47 -5.57 -0.51
C ILE A 86 -9.54 -6.51 0.05
N ALA A 87 -10.81 -6.15 -0.11
CA ALA A 87 -11.93 -6.80 0.58
C ALA A 87 -11.66 -6.90 2.10
N ASN A 88 -11.64 -8.11 2.64
CA ASN A 88 -11.36 -8.44 4.04
C ASN A 88 -9.93 -8.96 4.24
N ALA A 89 -9.07 -8.91 3.22
CA ALA A 89 -7.66 -9.26 3.29
C ALA A 89 -6.80 -8.01 3.47
N THR A 90 -5.89 -8.07 4.43
CA THR A 90 -4.87 -7.04 4.66
C THR A 90 -3.51 -7.69 4.85
N ASP A 91 -2.47 -7.03 4.37
CA ASP A 91 -1.09 -7.42 4.66
C ASP A 91 -0.25 -6.17 4.96
N LYS A 92 0.79 -6.33 5.77
CA LYS A 92 1.67 -5.26 6.21
C LYS A 92 3.05 -5.79 6.56
N ASP A 93 4.07 -5.14 6.03
CA ASP A 93 5.46 -5.37 6.40
C ASP A 93 6.09 -4.07 6.88
N ILE A 94 6.77 -4.12 8.03
CA ILE A 94 7.47 -2.98 8.63
C ILE A 94 8.95 -3.27 8.64
N ARG A 95 9.74 -2.35 8.11
CA ARG A 95 11.19 -2.48 8.01
C ARG A 95 11.91 -1.27 8.56
N ASN A 96 13.14 -1.51 8.99
CA ASN A 96 14.09 -0.46 9.28
C ASN A 96 14.57 0.20 7.98
N ALA A 97 15.27 1.31 8.12
CA ALA A 97 15.83 2.07 7.02
C ALA A 97 16.60 1.19 6.01
N ASN A 98 16.49 1.54 4.73
CA ASN A 98 17.22 0.96 3.61
C ASN A 98 16.97 -0.54 3.35
N ILE A 99 15.84 -1.08 3.83
CA ILE A 99 15.36 -2.44 3.54
C ILE A 99 13.96 -2.32 2.93
N TRP A 100 13.71 -3.00 1.81
CA TRP A 100 12.38 -3.02 1.20
C TRP A 100 11.36 -3.69 2.11
N ALA A 101 10.31 -2.96 2.48
CA ALA A 101 9.06 -3.50 2.99
C ALA A 101 8.18 -3.95 1.82
N LYS A 102 7.57 -5.14 1.91
CA LYS A 102 6.74 -5.72 0.85
C LYS A 102 5.45 -6.28 1.42
N ALA A 103 4.32 -5.89 0.85
CA ALA A 103 3.01 -6.36 1.25
C ALA A 103 2.18 -6.79 0.04
N TYR A 104 1.41 -7.86 0.20
CA TYR A 104 0.57 -8.43 -0.84
C TYR A 104 -0.70 -9.07 -0.27
N ALA A 105 -1.84 -8.80 -0.90
CA ALA A 105 -3.12 -9.42 -0.59
C ALA A 105 -3.92 -9.60 -1.89
N ARG A 106 -4.90 -10.50 -1.91
CA ARG A 106 -5.73 -10.72 -3.09
C ARG A 106 -7.20 -10.95 -2.73
N ALA A 107 -8.08 -10.61 -3.65
CA ALA A 107 -9.52 -10.90 -3.57
C ALA A 107 -10.12 -10.97 -4.99
N GLY A 108 -11.44 -11.16 -5.09
CA GLY A 108 -12.15 -11.07 -6.38
C GLY A 108 -11.97 -9.72 -7.08
N GLY A 109 -12.08 -9.72 -8.42
CA GLY A 109 -11.83 -8.53 -9.27
C GLY A 109 -12.70 -7.31 -8.96
N ALA A 110 -13.89 -7.54 -8.42
CA ALA A 110 -14.83 -6.50 -8.02
C ALA A 110 -14.49 -5.81 -6.69
N HIS A 111 -13.31 -6.02 -6.10
CA HIS A 111 -12.92 -5.36 -4.86
C HIS A 111 -11.91 -4.23 -5.09
N THR A 112 -12.12 -3.13 -4.38
CA THR A 112 -11.18 -2.01 -4.31
C THR A 112 -9.88 -2.46 -3.64
N CYS A 113 -8.76 -2.26 -4.32
CA CYS A 113 -7.42 -2.42 -3.77
C CYS A 113 -6.92 -1.08 -3.25
N ASN A 114 -6.45 -1.05 -2.01
CA ASN A 114 -5.73 0.08 -1.45
C ASN A 114 -4.31 -0.34 -1.11
N ALA A 115 -3.33 0.31 -1.72
CA ALA A 115 -1.92 0.14 -1.43
C ALA A 115 -1.42 1.34 -0.62
N TYR A 116 -0.68 1.08 0.45
CA TYR A 116 -0.21 2.09 1.39
C TYR A 116 1.30 2.05 1.56
N TRP A 117 1.86 3.21 1.87
CA TRP A 117 3.19 3.34 2.46
C TRP A 117 3.09 4.19 3.74
N SER A 118 4.02 4.01 4.66
CA SER A 118 4.10 4.82 5.88
C SER A 118 5.53 4.97 6.37
N THR A 119 5.84 6.08 7.03
CA THR A 119 7.08 6.27 7.79
C THR A 119 6.75 6.52 9.26
N TYR A 120 7.61 6.03 10.16
CA TYR A 120 7.48 6.18 11.61
C TYR A 120 8.62 7.04 12.14
#